data_AF-A0A3N1MDF2-F1
#
_entry.id   AF-A0A3N1MDF2-F1
#
_cell.length_a   1.000
_cell.length_b   1.000
_cell.length_c   1.000
_cell.angle_alpha   90.00
_cell.angle_beta   90.00
_cell.angle_gamma   90.00
#
_symmetry.space_group_name_H-M   'P 1'
#
loop_
_entity.id
_entity.type
_entity.pdbx_description
1 polymer ?
#
loop_
_entity_poly.entity_id
_entity_poly.type
_entity_poly.pdbx_seq_one_letter_code
_entity_poly.pdbx_strand_id
1 'polypeptide(L)'
;MTLRPILLALCLAVAGTAQAADRLFECAIAEARSVGSDGRFGDAPGGAWATNFRLIFDERTAVLRRVYPGGTAATTQYRIIQKGSAVNDVVARTTSPAMISVPDDMLRIRVWEPAMPFLFVDLMTVWGGTCRLLAR
;
A
#
# COMPACT_ATOMS: atom_id res chain seq x y z
N MET A 1 -11.57 -4.54 -62.86
CA MET A 1 -11.56 -3.49 -61.82
C MET A 1 -12.28 -4.06 -60.59
N THR A 2 -11.59 -4.90 -59.82
CA THR A 2 -10.90 -4.59 -58.54
C THR A 2 -11.87 -4.45 -57.35
N LEU A 3 -12.16 -5.60 -56.73
CA LEU A 3 -12.56 -5.72 -55.32
C LEU A 3 -11.46 -5.16 -54.41
N ARG A 4 -11.84 -4.47 -53.32
CA ARG A 4 -11.09 -4.54 -52.05
C ARG A 4 -12.03 -4.33 -50.85
N PRO A 5 -12.08 -5.26 -49.88
CA PRO A 5 -12.83 -5.15 -48.64
C PRO A 5 -12.04 -4.32 -47.63
N ILE A 6 -12.72 -3.41 -46.91
CA ILE A 6 -12.15 -2.70 -45.77
C ILE A 6 -12.17 -3.68 -44.59
N LEU A 7 -11.00 -4.26 -44.28
CA LEU A 7 -10.77 -4.97 -43.03
C LEU A 7 -10.92 -3.98 -41.87
N LEU A 8 -11.95 -4.17 -41.04
CA LEU A 8 -11.98 -3.63 -39.69
C LEU A 8 -10.91 -4.38 -38.88
N ALA A 9 -9.76 -3.75 -38.65
CA ALA A 9 -8.76 -4.26 -37.73
C ALA A 9 -9.28 -4.14 -36.29
N LEU A 10 -9.69 -5.28 -35.74
CA LEU A 10 -10.03 -5.47 -34.34
C LEU A 10 -8.74 -5.32 -33.49
N CYS A 11 -8.42 -4.11 -33.06
CA CYS A 11 -7.38 -3.89 -32.06
C CYS A 11 -7.93 -4.32 -30.68
N LEU A 12 -7.87 -5.62 -30.38
CA LEU A 12 -7.87 -6.09 -28.99
C LEU A 12 -6.60 -5.56 -28.32
N ALA A 13 -6.72 -4.42 -27.65
CA ALA A 13 -5.77 -4.05 -26.62
C ALA A 13 -5.91 -5.09 -25.49
N VAL A 14 -5.05 -6.09 -25.52
CA VAL A 14 -4.80 -6.96 -24.37
C VAL A 14 -4.23 -6.04 -23.29
N ALA A 15 -5.10 -5.48 -22.46
CA ALA A 15 -4.70 -4.81 -21.24
C ALA A 15 -3.94 -5.86 -20.43
N GLY A 16 -2.61 -5.74 -20.45
CA GLY A 16 -1.73 -6.68 -19.76
C GLY A 16 -2.23 -6.85 -18.35
N THR A 17 -2.53 -8.09 -17.98
CA THR A 17 -2.61 -8.49 -16.59
C THR A 17 -1.26 -8.14 -15.98
N ALA A 18 -1.16 -6.97 -15.35
CA ALA A 18 -0.01 -6.63 -14.52
C ALA A 18 0.08 -7.75 -13.49
N GLN A 19 0.97 -8.69 -13.76
CA GLN A 19 1.12 -9.89 -12.97
C GLN A 19 1.30 -9.44 -11.53
N ALA A 20 0.45 -9.92 -10.63
CA ALA A 20 0.61 -9.68 -9.21
C ALA A 20 2.04 -10.07 -8.86
N ALA A 21 2.88 -9.09 -8.60
CA ALA A 21 4.25 -9.37 -8.19
C ALA A 21 4.15 -9.81 -6.74
N ASP A 22 4.59 -11.01 -6.42
CA ASP A 22 4.53 -11.62 -5.08
C ASP A 22 5.62 -11.04 -4.18
N ARG A 23 5.59 -9.72 -4.04
CA ARG A 23 6.63 -8.93 -3.40
C ARG A 23 6.47 -8.93 -1.89
N LEU A 24 7.59 -9.00 -1.22
CA LEU A 24 7.70 -8.76 0.21
C LEU A 24 8.39 -7.42 0.44
N PHE A 25 7.68 -6.48 1.06
CA PHE A 25 8.20 -5.16 1.38
C PHE A 25 8.53 -5.05 2.87
N GLU A 26 9.64 -4.38 3.16
CA GLU A 26 9.92 -3.87 4.50
C GLU A 26 10.01 -2.36 4.45
N CYS A 27 9.23 -1.69 5.29
CA CYS A 27 9.10 -0.24 5.30
C CYS A 27 9.55 0.32 6.65
N ALA A 28 10.52 1.22 6.59
CA ALA A 28 11.07 1.94 7.72
C ALA A 28 10.35 3.28 7.86
N ILE A 29 9.81 3.54 9.05
CA ILE A 29 9.06 4.76 9.35
C ILE A 29 10.06 5.88 9.62
N ALA A 30 9.90 6.99 8.89
CA ALA A 30 10.67 8.20 9.11
C ALA A 30 9.86 9.24 9.89
N GLU A 31 8.55 9.29 9.67
CA GLU A 31 7.66 10.29 10.26
C GLU A 31 6.30 9.71 10.65
N ALA A 32 5.69 10.33 11.65
CA ALA A 32 4.34 10.01 12.10
C ALA A 32 3.61 11.33 12.45
N ARG A 33 2.38 11.49 11.97
CA ARG A 33 1.54 12.67 12.22
C ARG A 33 0.14 12.24 12.64
N SER A 34 -0.41 12.90 13.66
CA SER A 34 -1.81 12.72 14.02
C SER A 34 -2.68 13.64 13.15
N VAL A 35 -3.88 13.20 12.80
CA VAL A 35 -4.93 13.98 12.13
C VAL A 35 -5.95 14.32 13.20
N GLY A 36 -6.13 15.61 13.48
CA GLY A 36 -7.13 16.09 14.42
C GLY A 36 -8.55 15.95 13.88
N SER A 37 -9.55 16.09 14.76
CA SER A 37 -10.96 16.15 14.36
C SER A 37 -11.28 17.39 13.51
N ASP A 38 -10.43 18.40 13.53
CA ASP A 38 -10.49 19.58 12.66
C ASP A 38 -9.81 19.36 11.29
N GLY A 39 -9.33 18.13 11.02
CA GLY A 39 -8.65 17.75 9.79
C GLY A 39 -7.21 18.24 9.68
N ARG A 40 -6.64 18.85 10.73
CA ARG A 40 -5.25 19.34 10.70
C ARG A 40 -4.26 18.31 11.21
N PHE A 41 -3.02 18.41 10.71
CA PHE A 41 -1.92 17.56 11.17
C PHE A 41 -1.27 18.11 12.44
N GLY A 42 -1.16 17.26 13.45
CA GLY A 42 -0.38 17.47 14.67
C GLY A 42 0.73 16.43 14.84
N ASP A 43 1.36 16.46 16.00
CA ASP A 43 2.33 15.44 16.40
C ASP A 43 1.60 14.11 16.67
N ALA A 44 2.23 13.00 16.28
CA ALA A 44 1.67 11.69 16.59
C ALA A 44 1.75 11.40 18.11
N PRO A 45 0.71 10.79 18.69
CA PRO A 45 0.78 10.32 20.07
C PRO A 45 1.92 9.30 20.21
N GLY A 46 2.73 9.45 21.27
CA GLY A 46 3.91 8.61 21.53
C GLY A 46 5.25 9.22 21.10
N GLY A 47 5.27 10.37 20.43
CA GLY A 47 6.51 11.10 20.10
C GLY A 47 7.47 10.23 19.28
N ALA A 48 8.74 10.15 19.71
CA ALA A 48 9.75 9.33 19.03
C ALA A 48 9.42 7.82 19.00
N TRP A 49 8.56 7.32 19.90
CA TRP A 49 8.11 5.93 19.88
C TRP A 49 7.09 5.65 18.77
N ALA A 50 6.42 6.68 18.26
CA ALA A 50 5.43 6.55 17.18
C ALA A 50 6.06 6.08 15.86
N THR A 51 7.39 6.18 15.71
CA THR A 51 8.14 5.68 14.56
C THR A 51 8.96 4.44 14.88
N ASN A 52 8.91 3.94 16.13
CA ASN A 52 9.77 2.85 16.60
C ASN A 52 9.16 1.47 16.31
N PHE A 53 8.84 1.22 15.03
CA PHE A 53 8.49 -0.08 14.50
C PHE A 53 8.71 -0.09 12.98
N ARG A 54 8.72 -1.29 12.40
CA ARG A 54 8.78 -1.46 10.94
C ARG A 54 7.52 -2.15 10.45
N LEU A 55 7.16 -1.86 9.21
CA LEU A 55 6.06 -2.52 8.53
C LEU A 55 6.62 -3.58 7.58
N ILE A 56 6.08 -4.79 7.62
CA ILE A 56 6.36 -5.83 6.63
C ILE A 56 5.06 -6.14 5.90
N PHE A 57 5.01 -5.86 4.60
CA PHE A 57 3.85 -6.10 3.76
C PHE A 57 4.12 -7.20 2.74
N ASP A 58 3.32 -8.26 2.81
CA ASP A 58 3.35 -9.38 1.87
C ASP A 58 2.23 -9.20 0.83
N GLU A 59 2.59 -8.88 -0.42
CA GLU A 59 1.64 -8.60 -1.49
C GLU A 59 0.88 -9.85 -1.97
N ARG A 60 1.44 -11.04 -1.76
CA ARG A 60 0.82 -12.33 -2.13
C ARG A 60 -0.32 -12.67 -1.18
N THR A 61 -0.08 -12.52 0.12
CA THR A 61 -1.07 -12.83 1.16
C THR A 61 -1.89 -11.62 1.60
N ALA A 62 -1.53 -10.42 1.15
CA ALA A 62 -2.09 -9.14 1.59
C ALA A 62 -2.06 -8.98 3.12
N VAL A 63 -0.98 -9.44 3.75
CA VAL A 63 -0.79 -9.36 5.20
C VAL A 63 0.19 -8.23 5.53
N LEU A 64 -0.22 -7.35 6.44
CA LEU A 64 0.65 -6.33 7.04
C LEU A 64 1.08 -6.79 8.44
N ARG A 65 2.38 -6.73 8.73
CA ARG A 65 2.95 -7.00 10.05
C ARG A 65 3.61 -5.74 10.59
N ARG A 66 3.20 -5.29 11.79
CA ARG A 66 3.86 -4.22 12.54
C ARG A 66 4.83 -4.87 13.51
N VAL A 67 6.13 -4.74 13.25
CA VAL A 67 7.19 -5.40 14.03
C VAL A 67 7.86 -4.37 14.94
N TYR A 68 7.71 -4.57 16.26
CA TYR A 68 8.25 -3.68 17.28
C TYR A 68 9.64 -4.15 17.76
N PRO A 69 10.42 -3.27 18.42
CA PRO A 69 11.62 -3.66 19.14
C PRO A 69 11.32 -4.81 20.10
N GLY A 70 12.15 -5.86 20.07
CA GLY A 70 11.90 -7.11 20.81
C GLY A 70 11.21 -8.20 19.98
N GLY A 71 10.85 -7.94 18.72
CA GLY A 71 10.43 -8.96 17.75
C GLY A 71 8.96 -9.34 17.82
N THR A 72 8.16 -8.70 18.68
CA THR A 72 6.70 -8.86 18.67
C THR A 72 6.12 -8.29 17.39
N ALA A 73 5.18 -9.01 16.78
CA ALA A 73 4.53 -8.62 15.54
C ALA A 73 3.01 -8.63 15.69
N ALA A 74 2.38 -7.48 15.52
CA ALA A 74 0.93 -7.42 15.30
C ALA A 74 0.65 -7.64 13.81
N THR A 75 -0.24 -8.58 13.50
CA THR A 75 -0.55 -8.96 12.11
C THR A 75 -1.98 -8.59 11.78
N THR A 76 -2.19 -8.02 10.60
CA THR A 76 -3.51 -7.59 10.14
C THR A 76 -3.69 -7.96 8.67
N GLN A 77 -4.87 -8.51 8.35
CA GLN A 77 -5.25 -8.85 6.98
C GLN A 77 -5.78 -7.62 6.25
N TYR A 78 -5.26 -7.41 5.05
CA TYR A 78 -5.68 -6.35 4.14
C TYR A 78 -6.29 -6.97 2.88
N ARG A 79 -7.01 -6.14 2.14
CA ARG A 79 -7.40 -6.37 0.74
C ARG A 79 -6.63 -5.39 -0.12
N ILE A 80 -5.95 -5.92 -1.14
CA ILE A 80 -5.29 -5.09 -2.14
C ILE A 80 -6.36 -4.59 -3.11
N ILE A 81 -6.47 -3.27 -3.21
CA ILE A 81 -7.45 -2.59 -4.05
C ILE A 81 -6.84 -2.01 -5.32
N GLN A 82 -5.50 -1.90 -5.36
CA GLN A 82 -4.77 -1.51 -6.56
C GLN A 82 -3.42 -2.22 -6.63
N LYS A 83 -3.13 -2.83 -7.79
CA LYS A 83 -1.80 -3.32 -8.19
C LYS A 83 -1.46 -2.73 -9.56
N GLY A 84 -0.40 -1.93 -9.65
CA GLY A 84 0.21 -1.59 -10.95
C GLY A 84 -0.67 -0.78 -11.92
N SER A 85 -1.30 0.31 -11.46
CA SER A 85 -1.92 1.29 -12.37
C SER A 85 -0.87 2.22 -13.01
N ALA A 86 -1.30 3.21 -13.81
CA ALA A 86 -0.43 4.24 -14.40
C ALA A 86 0.47 4.99 -13.39
N VAL A 87 0.15 4.96 -12.09
CA VAL A 87 0.92 5.58 -11.00
C VAL A 87 1.81 4.61 -10.20
N ASN A 88 1.81 3.31 -10.53
CA ASN A 88 2.73 2.32 -9.97
C ASN A 88 2.76 2.26 -8.45
N ASP A 89 1.56 2.24 -7.89
CA ASP A 89 1.34 2.04 -6.47
C ASP A 89 0.75 0.66 -6.21
N VAL A 90 1.15 0.07 -5.09
CA VAL A 90 0.38 -0.97 -4.41
C VAL A 90 -0.45 -0.27 -3.35
N VAL A 91 -1.77 -0.41 -3.41
CA VAL A 91 -2.69 0.16 -2.42
C VAL A 91 -3.50 -0.97 -1.79
N ALA A 92 -3.47 -1.04 -0.47
CA ALA A 92 -4.19 -2.01 0.32
C ALA A 92 -4.97 -1.31 1.42
N ARG A 93 -6.13 -1.87 1.80
CA ARG A 93 -6.92 -1.41 2.94
C ARG A 93 -7.27 -2.56 3.87
N THR A 94 -7.50 -2.30 5.15
CA THR A 94 -7.92 -3.36 6.08
C THR A 94 -9.24 -4.00 5.66
N THR A 95 -9.38 -5.29 5.98
CA THR A 95 -10.65 -6.01 5.88
C THR A 95 -11.17 -6.26 7.27
N SER A 96 -12.07 -5.42 7.76
CA SER A 96 -12.85 -5.74 8.97
C SER A 96 -14.31 -5.97 8.58
N PRO A 97 -14.72 -7.23 8.36
CA PRO A 97 -16.11 -7.55 8.00
C PRO A 97 -17.12 -7.22 9.11
N ALA A 98 -16.66 -6.97 10.34
CA ALA A 98 -17.50 -6.67 11.50
C ALA A 98 -17.64 -5.17 11.82
N MET A 99 -16.95 -4.28 11.09
CA MET A 99 -16.82 -2.87 11.48
C MET A 99 -17.27 -1.94 10.35
N ILE A 100 -18.57 -1.60 10.35
CA ILE A 100 -19.23 -0.80 9.29
C ILE A 100 -18.97 0.71 9.46
N SER A 101 -18.43 1.17 10.60
CA SER A 101 -18.28 2.60 10.91
C SER A 101 -16.91 3.02 11.48
N VAL A 102 -15.87 2.21 11.33
CA VAL A 102 -14.53 2.50 11.87
C VAL A 102 -13.59 2.84 10.71
N PRO A 103 -12.63 3.76 10.86
CA PRO A 103 -11.72 4.11 9.77
C PRO A 103 -11.08 2.86 9.16
N ASP A 104 -11.18 2.71 7.83
CA ASP A 104 -10.41 1.72 7.08
C ASP A 104 -8.94 2.18 7.08
N ASP A 105 -8.05 1.42 7.72
CA ASP A 105 -6.61 1.63 7.58
C ASP A 105 -6.22 1.44 6.12
N MET A 106 -5.27 2.25 5.65
CA MET A 106 -4.81 2.24 4.27
C MET A 106 -3.29 2.22 4.20
N LEU A 107 -2.74 1.35 3.37
CA LEU A 107 -1.33 1.30 3.00
C LEU A 107 -1.18 1.61 1.52
N ARG A 108 -0.28 2.53 1.18
CA ARG A 108 0.16 2.81 -0.19
C ARG A 108 1.67 2.72 -0.26
N ILE A 109 2.20 1.97 -1.22
CA ILE A 109 3.63 1.88 -1.51
C ILE A 109 3.84 2.24 -2.98
N ARG A 110 4.71 3.21 -3.27
CA ARG A 110 5.08 3.56 -4.64
C ARG A 110 6.27 2.73 -5.10
N VAL A 111 6.04 1.76 -5.97
CA VAL A 111 6.98 0.64 -6.19
C VAL A 111 8.06 0.88 -7.24
N TRP A 112 8.01 1.96 -8.02
CA TRP A 112 9.00 2.25 -9.07
C TRP A 112 9.96 3.39 -8.73
N GLU A 113 9.80 4.01 -7.56
CA GLU A 113 10.77 5.00 -7.10
C GLU A 113 11.96 4.31 -6.42
N PRO A 114 13.20 4.80 -6.59
CA PRO A 114 14.38 4.20 -5.97
C PRO A 114 14.29 4.04 -4.45
N ALA A 115 13.59 4.95 -3.77
CA ALA A 115 13.38 4.93 -2.31
C ALA A 115 12.04 4.31 -1.89
N MET A 116 11.20 3.91 -2.85
CA MET A 116 9.84 3.36 -2.66
C MET A 116 9.08 3.98 -1.48
N PRO A 117 8.68 5.27 -1.57
CA PRO A 117 7.99 5.91 -0.47
C PRO A 117 6.68 5.20 -0.17
N PHE A 118 6.31 5.17 1.10
CA PHE A 118 5.02 4.67 1.53
C PHE A 118 4.27 5.67 2.39
N LEU A 119 2.96 5.48 2.40
CA LEU A 119 2.03 6.12 3.31
C LEU A 119 1.23 5.02 3.99
N PHE A 120 1.17 5.04 5.31
CA PHE A 120 0.33 4.16 6.10
C PHE A 120 -0.59 5.02 6.95
N VAL A 121 -1.89 4.81 6.85
CA VAL A 121 -2.92 5.49 7.63
C VAL A 121 -3.59 4.44 8.49
N ASP A 122 -3.57 4.64 9.81
CA ASP A 122 -4.32 3.82 10.75
C ASP A 122 -4.99 4.72 11.78
N LEU A 123 -6.31 4.56 11.88
CA LEU A 123 -7.21 5.44 12.62
C LEU A 123 -6.97 6.93 12.29
N MET A 124 -6.36 7.66 13.22
CA MET A 124 -6.09 9.09 13.13
C MET A 124 -4.59 9.37 12.92
N THR A 125 -3.76 8.38 12.65
CA THR A 125 -2.32 8.57 12.49
C THR A 125 -1.88 8.21 11.08
N VAL A 126 -1.02 9.06 10.53
CA VAL A 126 -0.38 8.90 9.23
C VAL A 126 1.10 8.69 9.46
N TRP A 127 1.62 7.57 8.99
CA TRP A 127 3.03 7.24 8.96
C TRP A 127 3.57 7.35 7.55
N GLY A 128 4.75 7.97 7.44
CA GLY A 128 5.49 8.12 6.20
C GLY A 128 6.90 7.56 6.32
N GLY A 129 7.45 7.13 5.19
CA GLY A 129 8.82 6.66 5.12
C GLY A 129 9.11 5.95 3.81
N THR A 130 10.05 5.00 3.85
CA THR A 130 10.57 4.32 2.66
C THR A 130 10.52 2.81 2.82
N CYS A 131 10.16 2.12 1.75
CA CYS A 131 10.23 0.67 1.67
C CYS A 131 11.47 0.19 0.94
N ARG A 132 11.84 -1.06 1.20
CA ARG A 132 12.76 -1.86 0.38
C ARG A 132 12.13 -3.21 0.05
N LEU A 133 12.59 -3.80 -1.04
CA LEU A 133 12.14 -5.12 -1.47
C LEU A 133 12.98 -6.19 -0.77
N LEU A 134 12.32 -7.16 -0.14
CA LEU A 134 12.97 -8.32 0.48
C LEU A 134 12.99 -9.53 -0.46
N ALA A 135 11.91 -9.74 -1.21
CA ALA A 135 11.74 -10.87 -2.13
C ALA A 135 10.72 -10.54 -3.25
N ARG A 136 10.74 -11.32 -4.33
CA ARG A 136 9.79 -11.30 -5.46
C ARG A 136 9.20 -12.69 -5.69
#